data_AF-A0A7C3AU67-F1
#
_entry.id   AF-A0A7C3AU67-F1
#
_cell.length_a   1.000
_cell.length_b   1.000
_cell.length_c   1.000
_cell.angle_alpha   90.00
_cell.angle_beta   90.00
_cell.angle_gamma   90.00
#
_symmetry.space_group_name_H-M   'P 1'
#
loop_
_entity.id
_entity.type
_entity.pdbx_description
1 polymer ?
#
loop_
_entity_poly.entity_id
_entity_poly.type
_entity_poly.pdbx_seq_one_letter_code
_entity_poly.pdbx_strand_id
1 'polypeptide(L)'
;MLIFGHTGVTVGIIKACDILINRPVNIYQPDSSSRFRLAVGKKWLPLYHRLNGIGRQVGPIDYRIVLLGSLLPDIMDKALWLFASSSIFPSGRDYGHTFLFNLFLFICGLVLIKYKKSWLLIISLSSIIHLILDQMWDMPITLWWPLLGPFQRLENAGWLSNILRALFTDPGIYIPEIIGLVIILVMGYRLIVRKSILNFIRTGAMG
;
A
#
# COMPACT_ATOMS: atom_id res chain seq x y z
N MET A 1 7.38 -6.38 -11.89
CA MET A 1 7.39 -6.00 -10.47
C MET A 1 8.52 -5.03 -10.23
N LEU A 2 8.11 -3.83 -9.88
CA LEU A 2 8.96 -2.70 -9.56
C LEU A 2 9.03 -2.62 -8.03
N ILE A 3 10.05 -3.26 -7.45
CA ILE A 3 10.10 -3.58 -6.02
C ILE A 3 10.11 -2.31 -5.17
N PHE A 4 10.90 -1.31 -5.56
CA PHE A 4 11.16 -0.16 -4.70
C PHE A 4 10.02 0.83 -4.71
N GLY A 5 9.39 1.07 -5.84
CA GLY A 5 8.21 1.91 -5.97
C GLY A 5 7.06 1.32 -5.20
N HIS A 6 6.78 0.02 -5.37
CA HIS A 6 5.69 -0.62 -4.64
C HIS A 6 5.91 -0.59 -3.12
N THR A 7 7.08 -1.01 -2.65
CA THR A 7 7.35 -1.01 -1.20
C THR A 7 7.52 0.40 -0.63
N GLY A 8 8.36 1.22 -1.24
CA GLY A 8 8.73 2.54 -0.76
C GLY A 8 7.59 3.55 -0.84
N VAL A 9 6.86 3.62 -1.97
CA VAL A 9 5.72 4.53 -2.10
C VAL A 9 4.60 4.11 -1.15
N THR A 10 4.30 2.82 -1.02
CA THR A 10 3.28 2.32 -0.09
C THR A 10 3.62 2.67 1.36
N VAL A 11 4.86 2.41 1.78
CA VAL A 11 5.34 2.78 3.11
C VAL A 11 5.26 4.30 3.33
N GLY A 12 5.66 5.10 2.33
CA GLY A 12 5.59 6.56 2.39
C GLY A 12 4.16 7.08 2.55
N ILE A 13 3.21 6.57 1.76
CA ILE A 13 1.78 6.91 1.84
C ILE A 13 1.24 6.55 3.22
N ILE A 14 1.50 5.33 3.71
CA ILE A 14 0.99 4.89 5.01
C ILE A 14 1.60 5.71 6.14
N LYS A 15 2.90 6.05 6.07
CA LYS A 15 3.54 6.92 7.08
C LYS A 15 2.96 8.34 7.06
N ALA A 16 2.67 8.88 5.88
CA ALA A 16 2.03 10.19 5.76
C ALA A 16 0.62 10.17 6.39
N CYS A 17 -0.17 9.14 6.11
CA CYS A 17 -1.49 8.93 6.72
C CYS A 17 -1.40 8.77 8.24
N ASP A 18 -0.45 7.98 8.75
CA ASP A 18 -0.16 7.80 10.17
C ASP A 18 0.11 9.14 10.87
N ILE A 19 0.99 9.97 10.29
CA ILE A 19 1.29 11.30 10.81
C ILE A 19 0.06 12.22 10.78
N LEU A 20 -0.74 12.18 9.72
CA LEU A 20 -1.92 13.05 9.59
C LEU A 20 -3.03 12.67 10.58
N ILE A 21 -3.23 11.39 10.83
CA ILE A 21 -4.24 10.90 11.78
C ILE A 21 -3.78 11.15 13.22
N ASN A 22 -2.51 10.86 13.53
CA ASN A 22 -1.98 10.94 14.89
C ASN A 22 -1.40 12.32 15.26
N ARG A 23 -1.45 13.31 14.37
CA ARG A 23 -1.06 14.68 14.71
C ARG A 23 -2.02 15.24 15.78
N PRO A 24 -1.50 15.74 16.91
CA PRO A 24 -2.33 16.50 17.83
C PRO A 24 -2.81 17.75 17.08
N VAL A 25 -4.13 17.88 16.92
CA VAL A 25 -4.71 19.15 16.48
C VAL A 25 -4.44 20.14 17.60
N ASN A 26 -3.39 20.93 17.44
CA ASN A 26 -3.11 22.04 18.33
C ASN A 26 -4.20 23.08 18.04
N ILE A 27 -5.28 23.05 18.85
CA ILE A 27 -6.33 24.06 18.79
C ILE A 27 -5.71 25.34 19.33
N TYR A 28 -5.03 26.07 18.45
CA TYR A 28 -4.52 27.40 18.75
C TYR A 28 -5.71 28.34 18.90
N GLN A 29 -5.77 29.00 20.06
CA GLN A 29 -6.78 29.99 20.41
C GLN A 29 -6.67 31.18 19.44
N PRO A 30 -7.73 31.53 18.67
CA PRO A 30 -7.57 32.38 17.51
C PRO A 30 -7.49 33.85 17.91
N ASP A 31 -6.41 34.50 17.49
CA ASP A 31 -6.38 35.94 17.32
C ASP A 31 -7.22 36.34 16.07
N SER A 32 -7.76 37.55 16.12
CA SER A 32 -9.02 38.03 15.51
C SER A 32 -9.16 38.03 13.96
N SER A 33 -8.21 37.50 13.18
CA SER A 33 -8.16 37.69 11.71
C SER A 33 -8.57 36.48 10.83
N SER A 34 -9.11 35.40 11.41
CA SER A 34 -9.13 34.06 10.77
C SER A 34 -10.48 33.52 10.25
N ARG A 35 -11.47 34.37 9.94
CA ARG A 35 -12.81 33.91 9.49
C ARG A 35 -12.78 32.97 8.27
N PHE A 36 -11.79 33.12 7.37
CA PHE A 36 -11.66 32.28 6.17
C PHE A 36 -11.08 30.86 6.45
N ARG A 37 -10.29 30.68 7.53
CA ARG A 37 -9.71 29.36 7.88
C ARG A 37 -10.63 28.51 8.77
N LEU A 38 -11.55 29.16 9.50
CA LEU A 38 -12.53 28.51 10.39
C LEU A 38 -13.57 27.66 9.65
N ALA A 39 -13.96 28.05 8.42
CA ALA A 39 -14.96 27.33 7.65
C ALA A 39 -14.45 25.98 7.11
N VAL A 40 -13.17 25.93 6.73
CA VAL A 40 -12.53 24.68 6.27
C VAL A 40 -12.36 23.72 7.46
N GLY A 41 -11.88 24.20 8.61
CA GLY A 41 -11.67 23.37 9.81
C GLY A 41 -12.93 22.67 10.34
N LYS A 42 -14.08 23.36 10.38
CA LYS A 42 -15.35 22.77 10.89
C LYS A 42 -15.88 21.62 10.05
N LYS A 43 -15.67 21.62 8.73
CA LYS A 43 -16.17 20.58 7.82
C LYS A 43 -15.43 19.25 7.99
N TRP A 44 -14.15 19.31 8.36
CA TRP A 44 -13.29 18.14 8.53
C TRP A 44 -13.30 17.57 9.96
N LEU A 45 -13.82 18.31 10.94
CA LEU A 45 -13.96 17.85 12.34
C LEU A 45 -14.71 16.51 12.49
N PRO A 46 -15.90 16.29 11.89
CA PRO A 46 -16.62 15.02 12.06
C PRO A 46 -15.88 13.84 11.42
N LEU A 47 -15.20 14.08 10.29
CA LEU A 47 -14.37 13.05 9.66
C LEU A 47 -13.14 12.74 10.53
N TYR A 48 -12.46 13.75 11.06
CA TYR A 48 -11.32 13.60 11.95
C TYR A 48 -11.68 12.78 13.19
N HIS A 49 -12.81 13.06 13.85
CA HIS A 49 -13.24 12.28 15.01
C HIS A 49 -13.55 10.81 14.66
N ARG A 50 -14.17 10.53 13.51
CA ARG A 50 -14.40 9.15 13.05
C ARG A 50 -13.08 8.44 12.73
N LEU A 51 -12.15 9.10 12.05
CA LEU A 51 -10.83 8.56 11.72
C LEU A 51 -9.99 8.32 12.98
N ASN A 52 -10.04 9.20 13.97
CA ASN A 52 -9.39 8.98 15.27
C ASN A 52 -10.00 7.78 16.03
N GLY A 53 -11.32 7.60 15.96
CA GLY A 53 -11.98 6.42 16.51
C GLY A 53 -11.47 5.12 15.90
N ILE A 54 -11.31 5.10 14.57
CA ILE A 54 -10.74 3.96 13.83
C ILE A 54 -9.25 3.81 14.14
N GLY A 55 -8.47 4.89 14.17
CA GLY A 55 -7.04 4.87 14.50
C GLY A 55 -6.75 4.26 15.87
N ARG A 56 -7.58 4.56 16.87
CA ARG A 56 -7.51 3.92 18.20
C ARG A 56 -7.82 2.42 18.17
N GLN A 57 -8.62 1.94 17.21
CA GLN A 57 -8.91 0.51 17.05
C GLN A 57 -7.82 -0.23 16.27
N VAL A 58 -7.19 0.44 15.31
CA VAL A 58 -6.08 -0.09 14.50
C VAL A 58 -4.80 -0.23 15.33
N GLY A 59 -4.57 0.70 16.26
CA GLY A 59 -3.36 0.70 17.10
C GLY A 59 -2.10 1.11 16.30
N PRO A 60 -0.90 0.85 16.84
CA PRO A 60 0.35 1.16 16.15
C PRO A 60 0.48 0.34 14.86
N ILE A 61 0.91 0.99 13.79
CA ILE A 61 1.10 0.34 12.48
C ILE A 61 2.41 -0.45 12.49
N ASP A 62 2.32 -1.75 12.19
CA ASP A 62 3.47 -2.61 11.94
C ASP A 62 3.88 -2.47 10.46
N TYR A 63 4.99 -1.77 10.22
CA TYR A 63 5.47 -1.52 8.87
C TYR A 63 6.09 -2.74 8.19
N ARG A 64 6.40 -3.83 8.92
CA ARG A 64 6.80 -5.10 8.28
C ARG A 64 5.61 -5.68 7.53
N ILE A 65 4.42 -5.58 8.13
CA ILE A 65 3.17 -6.02 7.52
C ILE A 65 2.80 -5.12 6.33
N VAL A 66 3.10 -3.82 6.41
CA VAL A 66 2.98 -2.91 5.26
C VAL A 66 3.86 -3.38 4.10
N LEU A 67 5.14 -3.67 4.36
CA LEU A 67 6.07 -4.16 3.33
C LEU A 67 5.57 -5.47 2.72
N LEU A 68 5.12 -6.43 3.54
CA LEU A 68 4.54 -7.68 3.05
C LEU A 68 3.28 -7.45 2.21
N GLY A 69 2.36 -6.63 2.70
CA GLY A 69 1.11 -6.31 2.00
C GLY A 69 1.36 -5.57 0.67
N SER A 70 2.37 -4.71 0.62
CA SER A 70 2.74 -3.95 -0.58
C SER A 70 3.29 -4.83 -1.71
N LEU A 71 3.64 -6.10 -1.41
CA LEU A 71 4.12 -7.08 -2.39
C LEU A 71 3.16 -8.27 -2.53
N LEU A 72 2.06 -8.30 -1.76
CA LEU A 72 1.21 -9.47 -1.66
C LEU A 72 0.62 -9.93 -3.00
N PRO A 73 0.03 -9.06 -3.85
CA PRO A 73 -0.51 -9.47 -5.14
C PRO A 73 0.53 -10.18 -6.00
N ASP A 74 1.70 -9.57 -6.09
CA ASP A 74 2.83 -10.04 -6.88
C ASP A 74 3.45 -11.33 -6.34
N ILE A 75 3.55 -11.50 -5.02
CA ILE A 75 4.04 -12.73 -4.40
C ILE A 75 3.06 -13.87 -4.68
N MET A 76 1.76 -13.61 -4.50
CA MET A 76 0.74 -14.64 -4.67
C MET A 76 0.64 -15.10 -6.12
N ASP A 77 0.52 -14.16 -7.06
CA ASP A 77 0.30 -14.51 -8.46
C ASP A 77 1.54 -15.12 -9.12
N LYS A 78 2.74 -14.65 -8.77
CA LYS A 78 3.97 -15.28 -9.28
C LYS A 78 4.22 -16.63 -8.65
N ALA A 79 3.93 -16.82 -7.37
CA ALA A 79 4.05 -18.14 -6.75
C ALA A 79 3.09 -19.14 -7.42
N LEU A 80 1.82 -18.74 -7.62
CA LEU A 80 0.84 -19.56 -8.31
C LEU A 80 1.28 -19.87 -9.74
N TRP A 81 1.77 -18.88 -10.47
CA TRP A 81 2.29 -19.06 -11.82
C TRP A 81 3.51 -20.01 -11.88
N LEU A 82 4.41 -19.96 -10.89
CA LEU A 82 5.59 -20.82 -10.82
C LEU A 82 5.24 -22.28 -10.47
N PHE A 83 4.29 -22.50 -9.55
CA PHE A 83 3.97 -23.83 -9.04
C PHE A 83 2.84 -24.52 -9.81
N ALA A 84 1.98 -23.78 -10.49
CA ALA A 84 0.87 -24.34 -11.23
C ALA A 84 1.08 -24.26 -12.75
N SER A 85 0.33 -25.08 -13.50
CA SER A 85 0.40 -25.06 -14.95
C SER A 85 -0.01 -23.70 -15.52
N SER A 86 0.73 -23.21 -16.50
CA SER A 86 0.44 -22.00 -17.29
C SER A 86 -0.90 -22.05 -18.05
N SER A 87 -1.55 -23.22 -18.07
CA SER A 87 -2.92 -23.37 -18.55
C SER A 87 -3.97 -22.81 -17.60
N ILE A 88 -3.67 -22.73 -16.30
CA ILE A 88 -4.57 -22.25 -15.24
C ILE A 88 -4.24 -20.80 -14.83
N PHE A 89 -2.95 -20.45 -14.82
CA PHE A 89 -2.45 -19.11 -14.44
C PHE A 89 -1.71 -18.49 -15.62
N PRO A 90 -2.42 -17.73 -16.46
CA PRO A 90 -1.94 -17.39 -17.79
C PRO A 90 -1.02 -16.17 -17.84
N SER A 91 -0.93 -15.36 -16.78
CA SER A 91 -0.25 -14.06 -16.85
C SER A 91 0.74 -13.76 -15.73
N GLY A 92 0.58 -14.37 -14.55
CA GLY A 92 1.32 -13.98 -13.34
C GLY A 92 0.81 -12.67 -12.71
N ARG A 93 -0.32 -12.15 -13.20
CA ARG A 93 -1.18 -11.09 -12.65
C ARG A 93 -2.62 -11.59 -12.70
N ASP A 94 -2.91 -12.54 -11.82
CA ASP A 94 -4.15 -13.31 -11.83
C ASP A 94 -4.98 -12.96 -10.58
N TYR A 95 -5.03 -13.82 -9.56
CA TYR A 95 -5.95 -13.69 -8.44
C TYR A 95 -5.65 -12.51 -7.50
N GLY A 96 -4.39 -12.23 -7.21
CA GLY A 96 -3.93 -11.20 -6.29
C GLY A 96 -4.19 -9.80 -6.80
N HIS A 97 -4.19 -9.64 -8.11
CA HIS A 97 -4.49 -8.39 -8.79
C HIS A 97 -6.00 -8.17 -9.05
N THR A 98 -6.87 -9.07 -8.56
CA THR A 98 -8.32 -8.87 -8.64
C THR A 98 -8.81 -7.94 -7.54
N PHE A 99 -9.80 -7.10 -7.89
CA PHE A 99 -10.52 -6.27 -6.92
C PHE A 99 -11.26 -7.14 -5.91
N LEU A 100 -11.82 -8.28 -6.35
CA LEU A 100 -12.56 -9.21 -5.49
C LEU A 100 -11.69 -9.75 -4.35
N PHE A 101 -10.46 -10.19 -4.64
CA PHE A 101 -9.51 -10.65 -3.62
C PHE A 101 -9.18 -9.56 -2.62
N ASN A 102 -8.86 -8.36 -3.10
CA ASN A 102 -8.51 -7.22 -2.25
C ASN A 102 -9.70 -6.75 -1.40
N LEU A 103 -10.91 -6.77 -1.96
CA LEU A 103 -12.15 -6.46 -1.25
C LEU A 103 -12.42 -7.50 -0.15
N PHE A 104 -12.21 -8.78 -0.44
CA PHE A 104 -12.33 -9.83 0.56
C PHE A 104 -11.36 -9.63 1.73
N LEU A 105 -10.07 -9.39 1.45
CA LEU A 105 -9.08 -9.08 2.49
C LEU A 105 -9.49 -7.86 3.31
N PHE A 106 -10.00 -6.81 2.65
CA PHE A 106 -10.45 -5.59 3.31
C PHE A 106 -11.63 -5.85 4.25
N ILE A 107 -12.65 -6.57 3.81
CA ILE A 107 -13.82 -6.93 4.63
C ILE A 107 -13.37 -7.78 5.83
N CYS A 108 -12.55 -8.81 5.61
CA CYS A 108 -12.00 -9.61 6.70
C CYS A 108 -11.16 -8.76 7.67
N GLY A 109 -10.38 -7.81 7.15
CA GLY A 109 -9.64 -6.84 7.94
C GLY A 109 -10.55 -5.99 8.83
N LEU A 110 -11.64 -5.45 8.29
CA LEU A 110 -12.62 -4.68 9.05
C LEU A 110 -13.28 -5.50 10.17
N VAL A 111 -13.57 -6.78 9.92
CA VAL A 111 -14.09 -7.69 10.95
C VAL A 111 -13.05 -7.91 12.05
N LEU A 112 -11.78 -8.13 11.69
CA LEU A 112 -10.71 -8.39 12.65
C LEU A 112 -10.34 -7.19 13.53
N ILE A 113 -10.58 -5.96 13.07
CA ILE A 113 -10.38 -4.74 13.87
C ILE A 113 -11.23 -4.76 15.15
N LYS A 114 -12.43 -5.36 15.11
CA LYS A 114 -13.29 -5.51 16.30
C LYS A 114 -12.60 -6.32 17.41
N TYR A 115 -11.67 -7.20 17.03
CA TYR A 115 -10.85 -8.02 17.92
C TYR A 115 -9.45 -7.43 18.18
N LYS A 116 -9.25 -6.13 17.93
CA LYS A 116 -7.97 -5.43 18.09
C LYS A 116 -6.84 -6.01 17.22
N LYS A 117 -7.18 -6.69 16.12
CA LYS A 117 -6.23 -7.24 15.16
C LYS A 117 -6.31 -6.45 13.85
N SER A 118 -5.37 -5.55 13.64
CA SER A 118 -5.34 -4.67 12.47
C SER A 118 -4.47 -5.17 11.31
N TRP A 119 -3.67 -6.21 11.53
CA TRP A 119 -2.70 -6.71 10.55
C TRP A 119 -3.32 -6.99 9.17
N LEU A 120 -4.48 -7.64 9.11
CA LEU A 120 -5.11 -7.98 7.84
C LEU A 120 -5.65 -6.75 7.11
N LEU A 121 -6.15 -5.76 7.86
CA LEU A 121 -6.53 -4.48 7.28
C LEU A 121 -5.31 -3.78 6.67
N ILE A 122 -4.18 -3.75 7.39
CA ILE A 122 -2.92 -3.17 6.91
C ILE A 122 -2.47 -3.86 5.62
N ILE A 123 -2.52 -5.20 5.57
CA ILE A 123 -2.23 -5.98 4.36
C ILE A 123 -3.17 -5.55 3.22
N SER A 124 -4.48 -5.51 3.47
CA SER A 124 -5.47 -5.18 2.45
C SER A 124 -5.27 -3.79 1.86
N LEU A 125 -4.98 -2.79 2.70
CA LEU A 125 -4.77 -1.41 2.27
C LEU A 125 -3.47 -1.27 1.49
N SER A 126 -2.41 -1.95 1.92
CA SER A 126 -1.11 -1.98 1.23
C SER A 126 -1.24 -2.68 -0.14
N SER A 127 -2.03 -3.75 -0.19
CA SER A 127 -2.33 -4.50 -1.42
C SER A 127 -3.19 -3.67 -2.39
N ILE A 128 -4.16 -2.89 -1.91
CA ILE A 128 -4.91 -1.95 -2.76
C ILE A 128 -3.99 -0.86 -3.33
N ILE A 129 -3.06 -0.32 -2.54
CA ILE A 129 -2.06 0.63 -3.06
C ILE A 129 -1.22 -0.03 -4.15
N HIS A 130 -0.85 -1.31 -4.00
CA HIS A 130 -0.17 -2.06 -5.04
C HIS A 130 -0.96 -2.08 -6.36
N LEU A 131 -2.25 -2.42 -6.32
CA LEU A 131 -3.12 -2.42 -7.51
C LEU A 131 -3.18 -1.05 -8.21
N ILE A 132 -3.15 0.04 -7.43
CA ILE A 132 -3.14 1.41 -7.96
C ILE A 132 -1.80 1.71 -8.63
N LEU A 133 -0.68 1.33 -8.01
CA LEU A 133 0.66 1.54 -8.56
C LEU A 133 0.89 0.73 -9.84
N ASP A 134 0.31 -0.46 -9.92
CA ASP A 134 0.32 -1.30 -11.11
C ASP A 134 -0.68 -0.87 -12.19
N GLN A 135 -1.44 0.21 -11.94
CA GLN A 135 -2.41 0.77 -12.88
C GLN A 135 -3.41 -0.28 -13.37
N MET A 136 -3.91 -1.11 -12.46
CA MET A 136 -4.74 -2.27 -12.82
C MET A 136 -6.04 -1.92 -13.56
N TRP A 137 -6.44 -0.64 -13.60
CA TRP A 137 -7.52 -0.16 -14.46
C TRP A 137 -7.24 -0.38 -15.96
N ASP A 138 -5.98 -0.46 -16.38
CA ASP A 138 -5.59 -0.78 -17.76
C ASP A 138 -5.75 -2.27 -18.11
N MET A 139 -5.93 -3.12 -17.09
CA MET A 139 -6.24 -4.55 -17.22
C MET A 139 -7.62 -4.86 -16.60
N PRO A 140 -8.72 -4.32 -17.15
CA PRO A 140 -10.03 -4.39 -16.52
C PRO A 140 -10.53 -5.83 -16.35
N ILE A 141 -10.19 -6.74 -17.27
CA ILE A 141 -10.59 -8.15 -17.16
C ILE A 141 -10.00 -8.79 -15.91
N THR A 142 -8.71 -8.59 -15.63
CA THR A 142 -8.06 -9.06 -14.40
C THR A 142 -8.62 -8.34 -13.18
N LEU A 143 -8.72 -7.01 -13.22
CA LEU A 143 -9.18 -6.21 -12.08
C LEU A 143 -10.60 -6.63 -11.63
N TRP A 144 -11.50 -6.86 -12.58
CA TRP A 144 -12.91 -7.18 -12.30
C TRP A 144 -13.23 -8.68 -12.40
N TRP A 145 -12.21 -9.53 -12.52
CA TRP A 145 -12.41 -10.98 -12.55
C TRP A 145 -13.22 -11.43 -11.31
N PRO A 146 -14.21 -12.33 -11.46
CA PRO A 146 -14.59 -13.09 -12.67
C PRO A 146 -15.66 -12.43 -13.55
N LEU A 147 -16.07 -11.19 -13.27
CA LEU A 147 -17.25 -10.57 -13.89
C LEU A 147 -17.10 -10.30 -15.39
N LEU A 148 -15.88 -9.98 -15.84
CA LEU A 148 -15.60 -9.60 -17.24
C LEU A 148 -15.05 -10.74 -18.11
N GLY A 149 -15.01 -11.98 -17.58
CA GLY A 149 -14.55 -13.16 -18.31
C GLY A 149 -13.25 -13.78 -17.75
N PRO A 150 -12.67 -14.76 -18.46
CA PRO A 150 -11.47 -15.47 -18.00
C PRO A 150 -10.21 -14.60 -18.10
N PHE A 151 -9.17 -14.96 -17.33
CA PHE A 151 -7.88 -14.28 -17.37
C PHE A 151 -7.26 -14.33 -18.77
N GLN A 152 -6.68 -13.20 -19.20
CA GLN A 152 -5.98 -13.10 -20.48
C GLN A 152 -4.56 -13.65 -20.36
N ARG A 153 -4.08 -14.34 -21.40
CA ARG A 153 -2.67 -14.73 -21.51
C ARG A 153 -1.84 -13.50 -21.86
N LEU A 154 -0.85 -13.23 -21.01
CA LEU A 154 0.18 -12.24 -21.29
C LEU A 154 1.42 -12.96 -21.81
N GLU A 155 1.93 -12.47 -22.93
CA GLU A 155 3.15 -13.00 -23.53
C GLU A 155 4.36 -12.56 -22.69
N ASN A 156 4.91 -13.49 -21.92
CA ASN A 156 5.99 -13.22 -20.97
C ASN A 156 7.40 -13.47 -21.55
N ALA A 157 7.51 -13.70 -22.86
CA ALA A 157 8.79 -13.90 -23.54
C ALA A 157 9.67 -12.64 -23.37
N GLY A 158 10.88 -12.83 -22.84
CA GLY A 158 11.81 -11.71 -22.60
C GLY A 158 11.37 -10.75 -21.50
N TRP A 159 10.50 -11.16 -20.56
CA TRP A 159 10.02 -10.29 -19.47
C TRP A 159 11.17 -9.59 -18.72
N LEU A 160 12.24 -10.31 -18.37
CA LEU A 160 13.37 -9.74 -17.65
C LEU A 160 14.12 -8.69 -18.47
N SER A 161 14.35 -8.93 -19.77
CA SER A 161 14.98 -7.93 -20.64
C SER A 161 14.08 -6.71 -20.85
N ASN A 162 12.77 -6.91 -20.95
CA ASN A 162 11.81 -5.84 -21.14
C ASN A 162 11.73 -4.96 -19.90
N ILE A 163 11.68 -5.54 -18.70
CA ILE A 163 11.61 -4.76 -17.45
C ILE A 163 12.91 -4.01 -17.18
N LEU A 164 14.07 -4.63 -17.46
CA LEU A 164 15.37 -3.96 -17.33
C LEU A 164 15.48 -2.79 -18.31
N ARG A 165 15.09 -2.97 -19.57
CA ARG A 165 15.07 -1.88 -20.56
C ARG A 165 14.14 -0.76 -20.10
N ALA A 166 12.92 -1.09 -19.71
CA ALA A 166 11.92 -0.13 -19.28
C ALA A 166 12.36 0.67 -18.04
N LEU A 167 13.14 0.06 -17.14
CA LEU A 167 13.73 0.75 -15.99
C LEU A 167 14.71 1.87 -16.36
N PHE A 168 15.25 1.89 -17.58
CA PHE A 168 16.12 2.96 -18.07
C PHE A 168 15.47 3.86 -19.12
N THR A 169 14.37 3.42 -19.74
CA THR A 169 13.77 4.13 -20.88
C THR A 169 12.39 4.70 -20.60
N ASP A 170 11.63 4.13 -19.66
CA ASP A 170 10.24 4.51 -19.42
C ASP A 170 10.07 5.33 -18.12
N PRO A 171 9.75 6.64 -18.21
CA PRO A 171 9.54 7.49 -17.04
C PRO A 171 8.41 7.02 -16.13
N GLY A 172 7.39 6.36 -16.67
CA GLY A 172 6.30 5.78 -15.89
C GLY A 172 6.77 4.66 -14.94
N ILE A 173 7.94 4.07 -15.23
CA ILE A 173 8.51 2.96 -14.48
C ILE A 173 9.65 3.43 -13.57
N TYR A 174 10.63 4.16 -14.09
CA TYR A 174 11.82 4.48 -13.29
C TYR A 174 11.57 5.60 -12.27
N ILE A 175 10.63 6.53 -12.52
CA ILE A 175 10.35 7.62 -11.57
C ILE A 175 9.76 7.06 -10.26
N PRO A 176 8.70 6.23 -10.27
CA PRO A 176 8.22 5.57 -9.06
C PRO A 176 9.31 4.76 -8.34
N GLU A 177 10.19 4.08 -9.09
CA GLU A 177 11.28 3.30 -8.47
C GLU A 177 12.30 4.17 -7.75
N ILE A 178 12.74 5.27 -8.36
CA ILE A 178 13.67 6.19 -7.72
C ILE A 178 13.02 6.79 -6.47
N ILE A 179 11.76 7.24 -6.56
CA ILE A 179 11.02 7.80 -5.42
C ILE A 179 10.92 6.76 -4.29
N GLY A 180 10.48 5.55 -4.63
CA GLY A 180 10.35 4.46 -3.67
C GLY A 180 11.68 4.10 -3.00
N LEU A 181 12.75 4.01 -3.79
CA LEU A 181 14.11 3.74 -3.29
C LEU A 181 14.57 4.85 -2.34
N VAL A 182 14.38 6.12 -2.70
CA VAL A 182 14.73 7.25 -1.83
C VAL A 182 13.96 7.20 -0.52
N ILE A 183 12.66 6.88 -0.54
CA ILE A 183 11.86 6.73 0.69
C ILE A 183 12.44 5.63 1.58
N ILE A 184 12.72 4.44 1.03
CA ILE A 184 13.29 3.32 1.78
C ILE A 184 14.67 3.70 2.35
N LEU A 185 15.53 4.36 1.57
CA LEU A 185 16.85 4.79 2.03
C LEU A 185 16.77 5.81 3.17
N VAL A 186 15.90 6.82 3.04
CA VAL A 186 15.70 7.83 4.10
C VAL A 186 15.17 7.18 5.38
N MET A 187 14.25 6.23 5.26
CA MET A 187 13.66 5.53 6.40
C MET A 187 14.67 4.58 7.05
N GLY A 188 15.43 3.83 6.26
CA GLY A 188 16.54 2.99 6.72
C GLY A 188 17.60 3.82 7.44
N TYR A 189 18.02 4.95 6.86
CA TYR A 189 18.96 5.88 7.48
C TYR A 189 18.47 6.38 8.85
N ARG A 190 17.19 6.78 8.95
CA ARG A 190 16.59 7.19 10.22
C ARG A 190 16.62 6.09 11.27
N LEU A 191 16.33 4.84 10.90
CA LEU A 191 16.39 3.69 11.80
C LEU A 191 17.81 3.42 12.31
N ILE A 192 18.82 3.60 11.46
CA ILE A 192 20.24 3.44 11.80
C ILE A 192 20.67 4.53 12.79
N VAL A 193 20.42 5.81 12.46
CA VAL A 193 20.82 6.96 13.31
C VAL A 193 20.15 6.91 14.67
N ARG A 194 18.89 6.46 14.74
CA ARG A 194 18.14 6.32 16.00
C ARG A 194 18.45 5.03 16.77
N LYS A 195 19.35 4.17 16.27
CA LYS A 195 19.67 2.85 16.84
C LYS A 195 18.41 1.99 17.10
N SER A 196 17.38 2.16 16.27
CA SER A 196 16.07 1.55 16.46
C SER A 196 15.81 0.36 15.53
N ILE A 197 16.83 -0.14 14.83
CA ILE A 197 16.73 -1.27 13.90
C ILE A 197 16.19 -2.52 14.61
N LEU A 198 16.73 -2.88 15.77
CA LEU A 198 16.27 -4.02 16.57
C LEU A 198 14.81 -3.86 17.01
N ASN A 199 14.41 -2.64 17.37
CA ASN A 199 13.03 -2.36 17.74
C ASN A 199 12.09 -2.52 16.52
N PHE A 200 12.51 -2.05 15.36
CA PHE A 200 11.78 -2.24 14.11
C PHE A 200 11.66 -3.73 13.73
N ILE A 201 12.74 -4.50 13.81
CA ILE A 201 12.71 -5.93 13.51
C ILE A 201 11.78 -6.68 14.48
N ARG A 202 11.72 -6.27 15.75
CA ARG A 202 10.88 -6.92 16.78
C ARG A 202 9.41 -6.53 16.70
N THR A 203 9.12 -5.24 16.51
CA THR A 203 7.77 -4.67 16.66
C THR A 203 7.17 -4.12 15.36
N GLY A 204 8.00 -3.88 14.34
CA GLY A 204 7.61 -3.21 13.10
C GLY A 204 7.36 -1.71 13.25
N ALA A 205 7.57 -1.15 14.43
CA ALA A 205 7.36 0.27 14.68
C ALA A 205 8.49 1.10 14.06
N MET A 206 8.10 2.16 13.34
CA MET A 206 9.00 3.22 12.91
C MET A 206 8.80 4.45 13.79
N GLY A 207 9.62 4.54 14.84
CA GLY A 207 9.67 5.69 15.75
C GLY A 207 10.19 6.95 15.08
#